data_AF-A0A2E8D911-F1
#
_entry.id   AF-A0A2E8D911-F1
#
_cell.length_a   1.000
_cell.length_b   1.000
_cell.length_c   1.000
_cell.angle_alpha   90.00
_cell.angle_beta   90.00
_cell.angle_gamma   90.00
#
_symmetry.space_group_name_H-M   'P 1'
#
loop_
_entity.id
_entity.type
_entity.pdbx_description
1 polymer ?
#
loop_
_entity_poly.entity_id
_entity_poly.type
_entity_poly.pdbx_seq_one_letter_code
_entity_poly.pdbx_strand_id
1 'polypeptide(L)'
;MAKRMLRETDKRLLWKLCWNMGVKGLRSVRKHKARMKRGEFFPPYLYISIINSCNLRCQGCWVDVAHKQEKIDVPVMNRMLNEAKAMGNSFFGLLGGEPFMHGELFEILEAHPDAYFQVFANGHFITDEVAKRLRKCGNVTPLVSIEGSEIISDERRGKAGVYSKSMEGIQNCLDNKVMTGVCTSLCQSNYDDLLREEWLDRLIEMGVLYTWFHIYRPVGPDPTEELALTQDQQKRARQFVVDMRVKKPIIFIDAYYDADGEALCPMATGFTHHISPWGDIEPCPVIQFSKDSIHDERPLREVFNDSEFLRDFREAAATHTRGCIALERPDVMKELVEKHTAKDSTARHTAMDELDRMTTRPSQYNPGSEIPEKSWAYRIAKKMAFHEYGVYTKNFDADNWKETREEP
;
A
#
# COMPACT_ATOMS: atom_id res chain seq x y z
N MET A 1 0.65 8.39 22.24
CA MET A 1 1.63 8.08 21.17
C MET A 1 3.01 8.68 21.41
N ALA A 2 3.19 10.01 21.50
CA ALA A 2 4.53 10.64 21.58
C ALA A 2 5.43 10.06 22.70
N LYS A 3 4.88 9.83 23.90
CA LYS A 3 5.58 9.19 25.02
C LYS A 3 6.12 7.79 24.65
N ARG A 4 5.35 7.00 23.90
CA ARG A 4 5.74 5.65 23.45
C ARG A 4 6.89 5.73 22.48
N MET A 5 6.76 6.53 21.41
CA MET A 5 7.83 6.72 20.42
C MET A 5 9.16 7.13 21.08
N LEU A 6 9.12 8.06 22.04
CA LEU A 6 10.34 8.52 22.72
C LEU A 6 10.97 7.52 23.69
N ARG A 7 10.19 6.57 24.25
CA ARG A 7 10.66 5.64 25.29
C ARG A 7 10.91 4.22 24.78
N GLU A 8 10.12 3.77 23.82
CA GLU A 8 10.10 2.38 23.33
C GLU A 8 11.00 2.19 22.09
N THR A 9 11.38 3.26 21.38
CA THR A 9 12.19 3.17 20.16
C THR A 9 13.63 3.64 20.33
N ASP A 10 14.53 3.09 19.50
CA ASP A 10 15.89 3.60 19.39
C ASP A 10 15.88 5.04 18.82
N LYS A 11 16.48 5.98 19.56
CA LYS A 11 16.47 7.42 19.23
C LYS A 11 17.05 7.72 17.85
N ARG A 12 18.03 6.94 17.38
CA ARG A 12 18.61 7.10 16.04
C ARG A 12 17.61 6.68 14.97
N LEU A 13 16.89 5.58 15.19
CA LEU A 13 15.84 5.10 14.27
C LEU A 13 14.68 6.10 14.22
N LEU A 14 14.25 6.60 15.38
CA LEU A 14 13.23 7.64 15.47
C LEU A 14 13.64 8.91 14.72
N TRP A 15 14.89 9.35 14.89
CA TRP A 15 15.44 10.48 14.12
C TRP A 15 15.39 10.21 12.61
N LYS A 16 15.86 9.04 12.15
CA LYS A 16 15.82 8.67 10.73
C LYS A 16 14.40 8.64 10.17
N LEU A 17 13.43 8.11 10.92
CA LEU A 17 12.02 8.15 10.56
C LEU A 17 11.54 9.60 10.40
N CYS A 18 11.71 10.41 11.44
CA CYS A 18 11.25 11.80 11.45
C CYS A 18 11.89 12.62 10.32
N TRP A 19 13.17 12.38 10.02
CA TRP A 19 13.89 13.09 8.97
C TRP A 19 13.56 12.58 7.57
N ASN A 20 13.77 11.29 7.29
CA ASN A 20 13.63 10.71 5.95
C ASN A 20 12.15 10.56 5.57
N MET A 21 11.32 9.93 6.41
CA MET A 21 9.90 9.78 6.13
C MET A 21 9.10 11.06 6.44
N GLY A 22 9.36 11.72 7.57
CA GLY A 22 8.60 12.90 7.99
C GLY A 22 8.94 14.16 7.17
N VAL A 23 10.12 14.74 7.40
CA VAL A 23 10.52 16.03 6.80
C VAL A 23 10.75 15.92 5.30
N LYS A 24 11.60 14.97 4.85
CA LYS A 24 11.86 14.79 3.41
C LYS A 24 10.61 14.26 2.68
N GLY A 25 9.80 13.40 3.30
CA GLY A 25 8.53 12.95 2.73
C GLY A 25 7.53 14.09 2.54
N LEU A 26 7.36 14.97 3.52
CA LEU A 26 6.52 16.17 3.36
C LEU A 26 7.06 17.11 2.27
N ARG A 27 8.38 17.24 2.14
CA ARG A 27 9.01 17.97 1.04
C ARG A 27 8.70 17.32 -0.31
N SER A 28 8.69 15.99 -0.40
CA SER A 28 8.29 15.25 -1.60
C SER A 28 6.85 15.59 -2.02
N VAL A 29 5.90 15.51 -1.08
CA VAL A 29 4.49 15.86 -1.30
C VAL A 29 4.34 17.31 -1.77
N ARG A 30 5.06 18.26 -1.16
CA ARG A 30 5.04 19.67 -1.59
C ARG A 30 5.58 19.85 -3.01
N LYS A 31 6.68 19.16 -3.38
CA LYS A 31 7.22 19.18 -4.74
C LYS A 31 6.21 18.60 -5.74
N HIS A 32 5.57 17.48 -5.42
CA HIS A 32 4.51 16.90 -6.23
C HIS A 32 3.35 17.88 -6.45
N LYS A 33 2.81 18.47 -5.38
CA LYS A 33 1.76 19.52 -5.47
C LYS A 33 2.17 20.68 -6.38
N ALA A 34 3.42 21.12 -6.28
CA ALA A 34 3.93 22.21 -7.12
C ALA A 34 4.07 21.82 -8.59
N ARG A 35 4.39 20.55 -8.89
CA ARG A 35 4.45 20.01 -10.27
C ARG A 35 3.07 19.91 -10.89
N MET A 36 2.09 19.36 -10.16
CA MET A 36 0.72 19.24 -10.62
C MET A 36 0.14 20.60 -11.06
N LYS A 37 0.46 21.68 -10.33
CA LYS A 37 0.05 23.05 -10.70
C LYS A 37 0.67 23.57 -12.00
N ARG A 38 1.78 23.01 -12.45
CA ARG A 38 2.48 23.37 -13.71
C ARG A 38 2.20 22.38 -14.85
N GLY A 39 1.33 21.39 -14.64
CA GLY A 39 1.11 20.31 -15.62
C GLY A 39 2.24 19.29 -15.70
N GLU A 40 3.18 19.29 -14.75
CA GLU A 40 4.21 18.26 -14.62
C GLU A 40 3.75 17.16 -13.65
N PHE A 41 4.21 15.93 -13.84
CA PHE A 41 3.87 14.79 -13.01
C PHE A 41 5.11 14.03 -12.50
N PHE A 42 5.12 13.71 -11.20
CA PHE A 42 5.98 12.68 -10.61
C PHE A 42 5.42 12.32 -9.25
N PRO A 43 5.17 11.04 -8.94
CA PRO A 43 4.53 10.65 -7.68
C PRO A 43 5.48 10.87 -6.49
N PRO A 44 4.99 11.39 -5.35
CA PRO A 44 5.81 11.67 -4.16
C PRO A 44 6.24 10.40 -3.40
N TYR A 45 5.66 9.26 -3.76
CA TYR A 45 5.84 7.95 -3.14
C TYR A 45 5.70 6.86 -4.22
N LEU A 46 6.42 5.75 -4.07
CA LEU A 46 6.37 4.61 -4.98
C LEU A 46 6.24 3.31 -4.19
N TYR A 47 5.38 2.43 -4.67
CA TYR A 47 5.33 1.03 -4.28
C TYR A 47 6.18 0.21 -5.25
N ILE A 48 7.06 -0.63 -4.73
CA ILE A 48 8.03 -1.38 -5.53
C ILE A 48 7.98 -2.84 -5.08
N SER A 49 7.46 -3.72 -5.93
CA SER A 49 7.56 -5.16 -5.73
C SER A 49 8.94 -5.62 -6.18
N ILE A 50 9.84 -5.88 -5.23
CA ILE A 50 11.25 -6.17 -5.55
C ILE A 50 11.48 -7.62 -6.00
N ILE A 51 10.53 -8.51 -5.73
CA ILE A 51 10.59 -9.96 -6.00
C ILE A 51 9.17 -10.52 -6.15
N ASN A 52 8.92 -11.53 -6.98
CA ASN A 52 7.60 -12.19 -7.08
C ASN A 52 7.44 -13.43 -6.17
N SER A 53 8.53 -14.14 -5.85
CA SER A 53 8.47 -15.39 -5.09
C SER A 53 8.06 -15.18 -3.64
N CYS A 54 7.27 -16.11 -3.10
CA CYS A 54 6.84 -16.12 -1.70
C CYS A 54 6.83 -17.55 -1.13
N ASN A 55 7.08 -17.68 0.16
CA ASN A 55 6.99 -18.94 0.91
C ASN A 55 5.55 -19.33 1.32
N LEU A 56 4.56 -18.50 0.99
CA LEU A 56 3.14 -18.66 1.30
C LEU A 56 2.29 -18.70 0.02
N ARG A 57 1.06 -19.19 0.14
CA ARG A 57 0.06 -19.27 -0.94
C ARG A 57 -1.27 -18.77 -0.40
N CYS A 58 -1.32 -17.47 -0.15
CA CYS A 58 -2.48 -16.85 0.47
C CYS A 58 -3.71 -16.99 -0.43
N GLN A 59 -4.86 -17.32 0.15
CA GLN A 59 -6.14 -17.27 -0.54
C GLN A 59 -6.38 -15.83 -1.02
N GLY A 60 -6.74 -15.65 -2.30
CA GLY A 60 -7.01 -14.33 -2.85
C GLY A 60 -5.77 -13.48 -3.20
N CYS A 61 -4.59 -14.10 -3.34
CA CYS A 61 -3.35 -13.38 -3.67
C CYS A 61 -3.27 -13.03 -5.16
N TRP A 62 -3.05 -11.76 -5.47
CA TRP A 62 -2.89 -11.28 -6.85
C TRP A 62 -1.46 -11.43 -7.40
N VAL A 63 -0.48 -11.81 -6.56
CA VAL A 63 0.93 -11.93 -6.95
C VAL A 63 1.20 -13.31 -7.55
N ASP A 64 2.03 -13.36 -8.60
CA ASP A 64 2.47 -14.59 -9.30
C ASP A 64 3.49 -15.43 -8.51
N VAL A 65 3.15 -15.82 -7.28
CA VAL A 65 4.08 -16.48 -6.33
C VAL A 65 4.51 -17.90 -6.75
N ALA A 66 3.81 -18.51 -7.71
CA ALA A 66 4.09 -19.86 -8.22
C ALA A 66 4.97 -19.86 -9.48
N HIS A 67 5.17 -18.70 -10.12
CA HIS A 67 6.01 -18.58 -11.30
C HIS A 67 7.50 -18.61 -10.93
N LYS A 68 8.36 -18.73 -11.94
CA LYS A 68 9.82 -18.63 -11.76
C LYS A 68 10.14 -17.33 -11.03
N GLN A 69 11.07 -17.41 -10.10
CA GLN A 69 11.51 -16.24 -9.34
C GLN A 69 12.11 -15.20 -10.29
N GLU A 70 11.59 -13.99 -10.20
CA GLU A 70 12.06 -12.78 -10.85
C GLU A 70 12.17 -11.69 -9.79
N LYS A 71 13.19 -10.83 -9.93
CA LYS A 71 13.52 -9.76 -8.99
C LYS A 71 14.10 -8.57 -9.74
N ILE A 72 13.97 -7.39 -9.17
CA ILE A 72 14.64 -6.20 -9.71
C ILE A 72 16.12 -6.27 -9.33
N ASP A 73 17.00 -6.26 -10.32
CA ASP A 73 18.45 -6.25 -10.09
C ASP A 73 18.90 -5.01 -9.31
N VAL A 74 19.84 -5.19 -8.38
CA VAL A 74 20.34 -4.11 -7.51
C VAL A 74 20.80 -2.86 -8.27
N PRO A 75 21.56 -2.96 -9.40
CA PRO A 75 21.94 -1.76 -10.16
C PRO A 75 20.75 -1.00 -10.73
N VAL A 76 19.72 -1.70 -11.21
CA VAL A 76 18.48 -1.11 -11.75
C VAL A 76 17.69 -0.45 -10.62
N MET A 77 17.54 -1.15 -9.50
CA MET A 77 16.89 -0.63 -8.29
C MET A 77 17.57 0.65 -7.80
N ASN A 78 18.90 0.65 -7.70
CA ASN A 78 19.68 1.81 -7.25
C ASN A 78 19.54 3.00 -8.21
N ARG A 79 19.55 2.77 -9.54
CA ARG A 79 19.30 3.82 -10.54
C ARG A 79 17.92 4.44 -10.32
N MET A 80 16.88 3.61 -10.30
CA MET A 80 15.49 4.06 -10.11
C MET A 80 15.30 4.85 -8.81
N LEU A 81 15.83 4.34 -7.68
CA LEU A 81 15.77 5.04 -6.39
C LEU A 81 16.49 6.39 -6.43
N ASN A 82 17.66 6.48 -7.08
CA ASN A 82 18.39 7.75 -7.20
C ASN A 82 17.65 8.77 -8.06
N GLU A 83 17.05 8.36 -9.17
CA GLU A 83 16.23 9.24 -10.02
C GLU A 83 14.96 9.70 -9.29
N ALA A 84 14.28 8.80 -8.57
CA ALA A 84 13.14 9.16 -7.73
C ALA A 84 13.54 10.13 -6.61
N LYS A 85 14.70 9.93 -5.97
CA LYS A 85 15.25 10.87 -4.96
C LYS A 85 15.57 12.24 -5.55
N ALA A 86 16.10 12.32 -6.78
CA ALA A 86 16.30 13.58 -7.48
C ALA A 86 14.98 14.34 -7.66
N MET A 87 13.89 13.61 -7.90
CA MET A 87 12.53 14.13 -7.94
C MET A 87 11.94 14.46 -6.56
N GLY A 88 12.62 14.10 -5.48
CA GLY A 88 12.29 14.46 -4.10
C GLY A 88 11.78 13.32 -3.25
N ASN A 89 11.60 12.12 -3.81
CA ASN A 89 11.17 10.96 -3.04
C ASN A 89 12.21 10.62 -1.97
N SER A 90 11.73 10.12 -0.85
CA SER A 90 12.55 9.75 0.30
C SER A 90 11.90 8.69 1.16
N PHE A 91 10.70 8.26 0.79
CA PHE A 91 9.95 7.20 1.43
C PHE A 91 9.43 6.28 0.32
N PHE A 92 9.64 4.99 0.50
CA PHE A 92 9.30 3.96 -0.49
C PHE A 92 8.66 2.77 0.21
N GLY A 93 7.68 2.16 -0.43
CA GLY A 93 7.11 0.89 0.00
C GLY A 93 7.75 -0.24 -0.77
N LEU A 94 8.40 -1.17 -0.07
CA LEU A 94 8.90 -2.40 -0.67
C LEU A 94 7.88 -3.52 -0.43
N LEU A 95 7.34 -4.05 -1.51
CA LEU A 95 6.47 -5.21 -1.55
C LEU A 95 7.22 -6.37 -2.20
N GLY A 96 6.52 -7.47 -2.41
CA GLY A 96 6.91 -8.53 -3.33
C GLY A 96 5.87 -9.63 -3.29
N GLY A 97 6.32 -10.84 -3.65
CA GLY A 97 5.93 -12.01 -2.88
C GLY A 97 6.36 -11.80 -1.41
N GLU A 98 7.54 -12.26 -1.03
CA GLU A 98 8.13 -11.98 0.28
C GLU A 98 9.47 -11.24 0.15
N PRO A 99 9.54 -9.93 0.49
CA PRO A 99 10.77 -9.14 0.36
C PRO A 99 11.99 -9.73 1.08
N PHE A 100 11.81 -10.35 2.24
CA PHE A 100 12.93 -10.94 2.99
C PHE A 100 13.48 -12.23 2.37
N MET A 101 12.87 -12.75 1.30
CA MET A 101 13.46 -13.79 0.44
C MET A 101 14.41 -13.22 -0.62
N HIS A 102 14.44 -11.89 -0.82
CA HIS A 102 15.36 -11.26 -1.76
C HIS A 102 16.78 -11.25 -1.19
N GLY A 103 17.67 -12.08 -1.76
CA GLY A 103 19.04 -12.28 -1.27
C GLY A 103 19.86 -10.99 -1.09
N GLU A 104 19.64 -9.98 -1.93
CA GLU A 104 20.33 -8.68 -1.83
C GLU A 104 19.47 -7.54 -1.23
N LEU A 105 18.38 -7.84 -0.51
CA LEU A 105 17.51 -6.81 0.09
C LEU A 105 18.31 -5.78 0.89
N PHE A 106 19.24 -6.26 1.72
CA PHE A 106 20.03 -5.37 2.56
C PHE A 106 21.03 -4.53 1.78
N GLU A 107 21.50 -4.97 0.60
CA GLU A 107 22.35 -4.13 -0.25
C GLU A 107 21.58 -2.90 -0.72
N ILE A 108 20.31 -3.08 -1.08
CA ILE A 108 19.40 -1.97 -1.45
C ILE A 108 19.16 -1.04 -0.25
N LEU A 109 18.85 -1.59 0.93
CA LEU A 109 18.58 -0.78 2.14
C LEU A 109 19.82 0.01 2.58
N GLU A 110 21.00 -0.62 2.56
CA GLU A 110 22.27 -0.04 3.02
C GLU A 110 22.81 1.00 2.04
N ALA A 111 22.58 0.85 0.73
CA ALA A 111 22.98 1.81 -0.30
C ALA A 111 22.21 3.14 -0.23
N HIS A 112 21.03 3.18 0.41
CA HIS A 112 20.14 4.33 0.45
C HIS A 112 19.81 4.80 1.89
N PRO A 113 20.81 5.18 2.71
CA PRO A 113 20.59 5.57 4.10
C PRO A 113 19.80 6.90 4.27
N ASP A 114 19.69 7.67 3.18
CA ASP A 114 18.95 8.93 3.10
C ASP A 114 17.48 8.76 2.65
N ALA A 115 17.07 7.54 2.30
CA ALA A 115 15.68 7.15 2.09
C ALA A 115 15.12 6.46 3.34
N TYR A 116 13.83 6.19 3.34
CA TYR A 116 13.14 5.38 4.35
C TYR A 116 12.29 4.32 3.65
N PHE A 117 12.30 3.09 4.14
CA PHE A 117 11.64 1.95 3.51
C PHE A 117 10.60 1.35 4.45
N GLN A 118 9.35 1.29 4.00
CA GLN A 118 8.33 0.45 4.64
C GLN A 118 8.30 -0.89 3.89
N VAL A 119 8.62 -1.97 4.58
CA VAL A 119 8.72 -3.31 3.96
C VAL A 119 7.49 -4.12 4.37
N PHE A 120 6.65 -4.48 3.41
CA PHE A 120 5.47 -5.33 3.64
C PHE A 120 5.93 -6.78 3.64
N ALA A 121 5.81 -7.46 4.77
CA ALA A 121 6.37 -8.80 4.95
C ALA A 121 5.43 -9.69 5.76
N ASN A 122 5.49 -11.00 5.54
CA ASN A 122 4.80 -11.99 6.37
C ASN A 122 5.48 -12.24 7.72
N GLY A 123 6.73 -11.77 7.90
CA GLY A 123 7.47 -11.84 9.17
C GLY A 123 8.28 -13.11 9.39
N HIS A 124 8.09 -14.18 8.61
CA HIS A 124 8.72 -15.49 8.84
C HIS A 124 10.25 -15.45 8.77
N PHE A 125 10.81 -14.57 7.95
CA PHE A 125 12.25 -14.45 7.74
C PHE A 125 12.90 -13.34 8.58
N ILE A 126 12.13 -12.70 9.47
CA ILE A 126 12.66 -11.69 10.39
C ILE A 126 13.19 -12.42 11.63
N THR A 127 14.36 -13.05 11.50
CA THR A 127 15.09 -13.63 12.64
C THR A 127 15.69 -12.53 13.52
N ASP A 128 16.23 -12.88 14.68
CA ASP A 128 16.99 -11.96 15.52
C ASP A 128 18.19 -11.32 14.77
N GLU A 129 18.92 -12.08 13.96
CA GLU A 129 20.03 -11.57 13.12
C GLU A 129 19.53 -10.57 12.07
N VAL A 130 18.42 -10.88 11.41
CA VAL A 130 17.78 -9.99 10.44
C VAL A 130 17.31 -8.72 11.14
N ALA A 131 16.67 -8.81 12.31
CA ALA A 131 16.25 -7.67 13.11
C ALA A 131 17.44 -6.81 13.58
N LYS A 132 18.55 -7.40 14.02
CA LYS A 132 19.80 -6.69 14.34
C LYS A 132 20.33 -5.92 13.13
N ARG A 133 20.28 -6.51 11.93
CA ARG A 133 20.71 -5.85 10.68
C ARG A 133 19.76 -4.72 10.27
N LEU A 134 18.45 -4.91 10.39
CA LEU A 134 17.44 -3.85 10.19
C LEU A 134 17.69 -2.68 11.15
N ARG A 135 17.95 -2.98 12.43
CA ARG A 135 18.33 -1.98 13.43
C ARG A 135 19.56 -1.21 12.97
N LYS A 136 20.62 -1.88 12.52
CA LYS A 136 21.86 -1.23 12.02
C LYS A 136 21.54 -0.26 10.87
N CYS A 137 20.79 -0.71 9.86
CA CYS A 137 20.34 0.13 8.74
C CYS A 137 19.57 1.36 9.24
N GLY A 138 18.54 1.14 10.06
CA GLY A 138 17.76 2.16 10.76
C GLY A 138 16.88 3.05 9.86
N ASN A 139 16.88 2.81 8.55
CA ASN A 139 16.05 3.47 7.54
C ASN A 139 14.91 2.56 7.05
N VAL A 140 14.46 1.63 7.89
CA VAL A 140 13.50 0.60 7.52
C VAL A 140 12.51 0.35 8.65
N THR A 141 11.25 0.10 8.28
CA THR A 141 10.19 -0.35 9.18
C THR A 141 9.47 -1.54 8.56
N PRO A 142 9.61 -2.75 9.13
CA PRO A 142 8.78 -3.88 8.73
C PRO A 142 7.33 -3.63 9.09
N LEU A 143 6.44 -3.97 8.15
CA LEU A 143 5.00 -3.96 8.34
C LEU A 143 4.52 -5.40 8.19
N VAL A 144 4.34 -6.06 9.33
CA VAL A 144 4.12 -7.51 9.39
C VAL A 144 2.65 -7.84 9.19
N SER A 145 2.40 -8.78 8.29
CA SER A 145 1.09 -9.10 7.77
C SER A 145 0.37 -10.14 8.65
N ILE A 146 -0.61 -9.72 9.47
CA ILE A 146 -1.39 -10.59 10.37
C ILE A 146 -2.86 -10.61 9.93
N GLU A 147 -3.46 -11.79 9.82
CA GLU A 147 -4.82 -11.96 9.26
C GLU A 147 -5.88 -12.30 10.31
N GLY A 148 -5.53 -12.39 11.60
CA GLY A 148 -6.46 -12.74 12.68
C GLY A 148 -5.84 -13.73 13.66
N SER A 149 -6.68 -14.53 14.30
CA SER A 149 -6.31 -15.65 15.15
C SER A 149 -5.45 -16.68 14.39
N GLU A 150 -4.90 -17.66 15.11
CA GLU A 150 -4.06 -18.71 14.52
C GLU A 150 -4.77 -19.44 13.38
N ILE A 151 -6.01 -19.89 13.60
CA ILE A 151 -6.81 -20.60 12.61
C ILE A 151 -7.06 -19.73 11.37
N ILE A 152 -7.53 -18.50 11.59
CA ILE A 152 -7.84 -17.56 10.49
C ILE A 152 -6.58 -17.23 9.70
N SER A 153 -5.46 -16.99 10.38
CA SER A 153 -4.19 -16.64 9.74
C SER A 153 -3.64 -17.79 8.93
N ASP A 154 -3.65 -19.00 9.46
CA ASP A 154 -3.13 -20.18 8.78
C ASP A 154 -3.94 -20.52 7.51
N GLU A 155 -5.26 -20.41 7.59
CA GLU A 155 -6.17 -20.59 6.46
C GLU A 155 -5.96 -19.50 5.39
N ARG A 156 -6.06 -18.23 5.79
CA ARG A 156 -5.89 -17.08 4.88
C ARG A 156 -4.54 -17.09 4.16
N ARG A 157 -3.49 -17.52 4.84
CA ARG A 157 -2.11 -17.53 4.35
C ARG A 157 -1.71 -18.85 3.69
N GLY A 158 -2.58 -19.86 3.72
CA GLY A 158 -2.42 -21.15 3.05
C GLY A 158 -1.33 -22.04 3.65
N LYS A 159 -1.03 -21.90 4.95
CA LYS A 159 0.01 -22.69 5.63
C LYS A 159 -0.19 -22.72 7.14
N ALA A 160 0.04 -23.86 7.77
CA ALA A 160 0.02 -24.00 9.22
C ALA A 160 1.19 -23.25 9.91
N GLY A 161 0.93 -22.72 11.10
CA GLY A 161 1.89 -22.03 11.96
C GLY A 161 2.34 -20.67 11.41
N VAL A 162 1.55 -20.05 10.53
CA VAL A 162 1.86 -18.72 9.99
C VAL A 162 1.74 -17.68 11.08
N TYR A 163 0.65 -17.70 11.85
CA TYR A 163 0.44 -16.76 12.93
C TYR A 163 1.64 -16.70 13.89
N SER A 164 2.03 -17.85 14.42
CA SER A 164 3.13 -17.96 15.38
C SER A 164 4.46 -17.43 14.81
N LYS A 165 4.78 -17.73 13.55
CA LYS A 165 6.00 -17.24 12.88
C LYS A 165 5.96 -15.74 12.58
N SER A 166 4.81 -15.21 12.18
CA SER A 166 4.63 -13.76 12.00
C SER A 166 4.78 -13.02 13.32
N MET A 167 4.23 -13.55 14.41
CA MET A 167 4.36 -12.99 15.75
C MET A 167 5.81 -13.06 16.27
N GLU A 168 6.53 -14.15 15.98
CA GLU A 168 7.97 -14.27 16.25
C GLU A 168 8.77 -13.18 15.52
N GLY A 169 8.49 -12.95 14.24
CA GLY A 169 9.14 -11.87 13.47
C GLY A 169 8.86 -10.48 14.04
N ILE A 170 7.64 -10.23 14.53
CA ILE A 170 7.30 -8.99 15.25
C ILE A 170 8.12 -8.90 16.55
N GLN A 171 8.19 -9.98 17.33
CA GLN A 171 8.94 -10.01 18.59
C GLN A 171 10.44 -9.74 18.36
N ASN A 172 11.05 -10.36 17.35
CA ASN A 172 12.46 -10.14 16.99
C ASN A 172 12.74 -8.67 16.66
N CYS A 173 11.82 -7.99 15.95
CA CYS A 173 11.91 -6.54 15.73
C CYS A 173 11.88 -5.76 17.05
N LEU A 174 10.92 -6.07 17.92
CA LEU A 174 10.70 -5.36 19.18
C LEU A 174 11.88 -5.52 20.15
N ASP A 175 12.40 -6.74 20.31
CA ASP A 175 13.56 -7.05 21.15
C ASP A 175 14.82 -6.29 20.68
N ASN A 176 14.92 -6.07 19.37
CA ASN A 176 15.99 -5.29 18.75
C ASN A 176 15.67 -3.79 18.59
N LYS A 177 14.55 -3.31 19.14
CA LYS A 177 14.12 -1.90 19.08
C LYS A 177 13.96 -1.39 17.63
N VAL A 178 13.71 -2.30 16.69
CA VAL A 178 13.33 -1.99 15.32
C VAL A 178 11.88 -1.54 15.37
N MET A 179 11.60 -0.38 14.80
CA MET A 179 10.23 0.06 14.65
C MET A 179 9.51 -0.87 13.69
N THR A 180 8.35 -1.36 14.11
CA THR A 180 7.53 -2.28 13.35
C THR A 180 6.05 -1.93 13.48
N GLY A 181 5.28 -2.34 12.49
CA GLY A 181 3.83 -2.23 12.48
C GLY A 181 3.17 -3.55 12.10
N VAL A 182 1.84 -3.57 12.18
CA VAL A 182 1.02 -4.68 11.70
C VAL A 182 0.11 -4.21 10.57
N CYS A 183 0.03 -4.97 9.49
CA CYS A 183 -0.93 -4.76 8.42
C CYS A 183 -1.84 -5.98 8.32
N THR A 184 -3.10 -5.73 8.02
CA THR A 184 -4.06 -6.79 7.76
C THR A 184 -4.76 -6.54 6.44
N SER A 185 -4.93 -7.60 5.65
CA SER A 185 -5.95 -7.64 4.61
C SER A 185 -7.33 -7.89 5.25
N LEU A 186 -8.00 -6.82 5.67
CA LEU A 186 -9.29 -6.91 6.35
C LEU A 186 -10.37 -7.41 5.38
N CYS A 187 -11.00 -8.53 5.72
CA CYS A 187 -11.96 -9.26 4.92
C CYS A 187 -13.01 -9.94 5.82
N GLN A 188 -14.04 -10.58 5.25
CA GLN A 188 -15.15 -11.13 6.04
C GLN A 188 -14.68 -12.14 7.10
N SER A 189 -13.76 -13.03 6.74
CA SER A 189 -13.27 -14.10 7.62
C SER A 189 -12.51 -13.61 8.86
N ASN A 190 -11.98 -12.38 8.85
CA ASN A 190 -11.18 -11.83 9.94
C ASN A 190 -11.74 -10.54 10.55
N TYR A 191 -12.91 -10.12 10.08
CA TYR A 191 -13.52 -8.83 10.41
C TYR A 191 -13.71 -8.65 11.93
N ASP A 192 -14.41 -9.59 12.57
CA ASP A 192 -14.73 -9.52 14.01
C ASP A 192 -13.52 -9.82 14.90
N ASP A 193 -12.52 -10.55 14.37
CA ASP A 193 -11.33 -10.91 15.13
C ASP A 193 -10.34 -9.74 15.25
N LEU A 194 -10.39 -8.80 14.31
CA LEU A 194 -9.42 -7.70 14.20
C LEU A 194 -10.00 -6.33 14.49
N LEU A 195 -11.29 -6.09 14.22
CA LEU A 195 -11.96 -4.82 14.56
C LEU A 195 -12.52 -4.83 15.99
N ARG A 196 -11.63 -5.09 16.94
CA ARG A 196 -11.93 -5.08 18.38
C ARG A 196 -10.81 -4.39 19.15
N GLU A 197 -11.16 -3.72 20.25
CA GLU A 197 -10.19 -2.93 21.02
C GLU A 197 -9.07 -3.80 21.61
N GLU A 198 -9.39 -5.04 21.98
CA GLU A 198 -8.48 -6.01 22.60
C GLU A 198 -7.31 -6.39 21.68
N TRP A 199 -7.56 -6.44 20.36
CA TRP A 199 -6.51 -6.68 19.38
C TRP A 199 -5.49 -5.53 19.38
N LEU A 200 -5.99 -4.30 19.43
CA LEU A 200 -5.14 -3.11 19.48
C LEU A 200 -4.38 -3.03 20.80
N ASP A 201 -5.03 -3.37 21.91
CA ASP A 201 -4.40 -3.39 23.23
C ASP A 201 -3.24 -4.38 23.26
N ARG A 202 -3.42 -5.58 22.70
CA ARG A 202 -2.35 -6.56 22.54
C ARG A 202 -1.18 -6.01 21.72
N LEU A 203 -1.44 -5.36 20.58
CA LEU A 203 -0.39 -4.75 19.76
C LEU A 203 0.37 -3.66 20.53
N ILE A 204 -0.34 -2.84 21.30
CA ILE A 204 0.24 -1.79 22.14
C ILE A 204 1.10 -2.37 23.25
N GLU A 205 0.62 -3.39 23.96
CA GLU A 205 1.33 -4.09 25.04
C GLU A 205 2.63 -4.71 24.55
N MET A 206 2.63 -5.29 23.34
CA MET A 206 3.85 -5.80 22.72
C MET A 206 4.87 -4.70 22.38
N GLY A 207 4.42 -3.46 22.16
CA GLY A 207 5.29 -2.36 21.73
C GLY A 207 5.14 -2.01 20.25
N VAL A 208 4.17 -2.58 19.53
CA VAL A 208 3.87 -2.21 18.13
C VAL A 208 3.40 -0.76 18.08
N LEU A 209 3.93 0.00 17.10
CA LEU A 209 3.74 1.45 17.03
C LEU A 209 2.66 1.88 16.05
N TYR A 210 2.42 1.10 15.00
CA TYR A 210 1.43 1.43 13.99
C TYR A 210 0.74 0.20 13.42
N THR A 211 -0.50 0.38 12.99
CA THR A 211 -1.34 -0.63 12.36
C THR A 211 -1.98 -0.11 11.09
N TRP A 212 -2.30 -1.01 10.16
CA TRP A 212 -3.03 -0.71 8.94
C TRP A 212 -4.07 -1.80 8.67
N PHE A 213 -5.34 -1.41 8.71
CA PHE A 213 -6.46 -2.21 8.19
C PHE A 213 -6.62 -1.92 6.70
N HIS A 214 -5.95 -2.70 5.86
CA HIS A 214 -6.06 -2.59 4.42
C HIS A 214 -7.25 -3.42 3.94
N ILE A 215 -8.28 -2.77 3.40
CA ILE A 215 -9.48 -3.48 2.92
C ILE A 215 -9.08 -4.43 1.77
N TYR A 216 -9.51 -5.69 1.88
CA TYR A 216 -9.31 -6.71 0.87
C TYR A 216 -9.98 -6.33 -0.45
N ARG A 217 -9.27 -6.53 -1.56
CA ARG A 217 -9.76 -6.28 -2.91
C ARG A 217 -9.68 -7.58 -3.70
N PRO A 218 -10.80 -8.21 -4.07
CA PRO A 218 -10.79 -9.45 -4.83
C PRO A 218 -10.32 -9.17 -6.25
N VAL A 219 -9.05 -9.46 -6.51
CA VAL A 219 -8.38 -9.31 -7.81
C VAL A 219 -7.37 -10.44 -8.01
N GLY A 220 -7.01 -10.71 -9.26
CA GLY A 220 -6.07 -11.76 -9.62
C GLY A 220 -6.76 -13.04 -10.09
N PRO A 221 -5.99 -14.14 -10.26
CA PRO A 221 -6.46 -15.34 -10.95
C PRO A 221 -7.47 -16.17 -10.13
N ASP A 222 -7.35 -16.12 -8.80
CA ASP A 222 -8.27 -16.74 -7.86
C ASP A 222 -8.54 -15.75 -6.72
N PRO A 223 -9.49 -14.81 -6.92
CA PRO A 223 -9.68 -13.66 -6.04
C PRO A 223 -10.57 -13.95 -4.83
N THR A 224 -11.05 -15.19 -4.63
CA THR A 224 -11.84 -15.60 -3.44
C THR A 224 -12.87 -14.54 -3.01
N GLU A 225 -13.77 -14.19 -3.94
CA GLU A 225 -14.57 -12.96 -3.90
C GLU A 225 -15.51 -12.85 -2.69
N GLU A 226 -15.92 -13.99 -2.14
CA GLU A 226 -16.79 -14.09 -0.96
C GLU A 226 -16.21 -13.45 0.30
N LEU A 227 -14.91 -13.14 0.30
CA LEU A 227 -14.23 -12.47 1.40
C LEU A 227 -14.32 -10.95 1.36
N ALA A 228 -14.76 -10.38 0.23
CA ALA A 228 -14.93 -8.94 0.10
C ALA A 228 -15.91 -8.41 1.15
N LEU A 229 -15.56 -7.31 1.80
CA LEU A 229 -16.41 -6.70 2.81
C LEU A 229 -17.65 -6.05 2.17
N THR A 230 -18.79 -6.18 2.82
CA THR A 230 -19.99 -5.40 2.49
C THR A 230 -19.78 -3.91 2.74
N GLN A 231 -20.59 -3.04 2.13
CA GLN A 231 -20.49 -1.59 2.38
C GLN A 231 -20.63 -1.23 3.87
N ASP A 232 -21.54 -1.89 4.58
CA ASP A 232 -21.74 -1.66 6.01
C ASP A 232 -20.52 -2.07 6.84
N GLN A 233 -19.87 -3.18 6.48
CA GLN A 233 -18.60 -3.59 7.09
C GLN A 233 -17.49 -2.58 6.81
N GLN A 234 -17.37 -2.09 5.57
CA GLN A 234 -16.37 -1.06 5.22
C GLN A 234 -16.61 0.25 6.01
N LYS A 235 -17.86 0.69 6.13
CA LYS A 235 -18.25 1.86 6.92
C LYS A 235 -17.90 1.69 8.40
N ARG A 236 -18.23 0.54 8.99
CA ARG A 236 -17.90 0.21 10.39
C ARG A 236 -16.39 0.10 10.61
N ALA A 237 -15.63 -0.44 9.66
CA ALA A 237 -14.16 -0.45 9.72
C ALA A 237 -13.59 0.97 9.76
N ARG A 238 -14.12 1.87 8.92
CA ARG A 238 -13.76 3.29 8.94
C ARG A 238 -14.12 3.94 10.27
N GLN A 239 -15.32 3.69 10.80
CA GLN A 239 -15.76 4.19 12.11
C GLN A 239 -14.80 3.74 13.23
N PHE A 240 -14.45 2.46 13.24
CA PHE A 240 -13.51 1.89 14.20
C PHE A 240 -12.15 2.59 14.14
N VAL A 241 -11.59 2.78 12.94
CA VAL A 241 -10.29 3.47 12.76
C VAL A 241 -10.33 4.88 13.33
N VAL A 242 -11.36 5.69 13.01
CA VAL A 242 -11.41 7.08 13.51
C VAL A 242 -11.62 7.16 15.03
N ASP A 243 -12.36 6.22 15.60
CA ASP A 243 -12.60 6.13 17.05
C ASP A 243 -11.35 5.72 17.80
N MET A 244 -10.64 4.72 17.28
CA MET A 244 -9.43 4.22 17.92
C MET A 244 -8.27 5.20 17.84
N ARG A 245 -8.19 6.03 16.79
CA ARG A 245 -7.18 7.10 16.68
C ARG A 245 -7.20 8.12 17.82
N VAL A 246 -8.34 8.33 18.48
CA VAL A 246 -8.46 9.23 19.64
C VAL A 246 -8.39 8.49 20.98
N LYS A 247 -8.66 7.18 21.00
CA LYS A 247 -8.68 6.36 22.23
C LYS A 247 -7.35 5.67 22.51
N LYS A 248 -6.68 5.13 21.50
CA LYS A 248 -5.57 4.19 21.65
C LYS A 248 -4.23 4.81 21.23
N PRO A 249 -3.15 4.60 22.00
CA PRO A 249 -1.83 5.16 21.67
C PRO A 249 -1.09 4.32 20.61
N ILE A 250 -1.70 4.08 19.46
CA ILE A 250 -1.11 3.41 18.28
C ILE A 250 -1.44 4.23 17.03
N ILE A 251 -0.53 4.27 16.06
CA ILE A 251 -0.75 4.99 14.80
C ILE A 251 -1.57 4.10 13.87
N PHE A 252 -2.57 4.67 13.19
CA PHE A 252 -3.37 4.00 12.19
C PHE A 252 -3.01 4.58 10.83
N ILE A 253 -2.52 3.77 9.92
CA ILE A 253 -2.34 4.18 8.53
C ILE A 253 -3.67 3.97 7.80
N ASP A 254 -4.17 5.03 7.18
CA ASP A 254 -5.33 5.01 6.30
C ASP A 254 -5.17 6.14 5.29
N ALA A 255 -5.02 5.74 4.03
CA ALA A 255 -4.73 6.59 2.88
C ALA A 255 -5.90 6.64 1.87
N TYR A 256 -7.08 6.10 2.21
CA TYR A 256 -8.22 5.99 1.30
C TYR A 256 -9.33 7.01 1.57
N TYR A 257 -9.16 7.84 2.60
CA TYR A 257 -10.08 8.91 2.96
C TYR A 257 -9.31 10.18 3.27
N ASP A 258 -9.88 11.34 2.98
CA ASP A 258 -9.33 12.62 3.44
C ASP A 258 -9.70 12.93 4.91
N ALA A 259 -9.50 14.18 5.33
CA ALA A 259 -9.76 14.63 6.69
C ALA A 259 -11.25 14.75 7.03
N ASP A 260 -12.10 15.00 6.05
CA ASP A 260 -13.53 15.21 6.20
C ASP A 260 -14.32 13.92 5.95
N GLY A 261 -13.62 12.84 5.58
CA GLY A 261 -14.17 11.49 5.47
C GLY A 261 -14.53 11.11 4.04
N GLU A 262 -14.23 11.98 3.08
CA GLU A 262 -14.44 11.73 1.66
C GLU A 262 -13.46 10.67 1.16
N ALA A 263 -13.97 9.71 0.39
CA ALA A 263 -13.13 8.71 -0.24
C ALA A 263 -12.15 9.37 -1.24
N LEU A 264 -10.96 8.76 -1.36
CA LEU A 264 -10.01 9.06 -2.41
C LEU A 264 -9.19 7.82 -2.79
N CYS A 265 -8.68 7.83 -4.02
CA CYS A 265 -7.76 6.83 -4.53
C CYS A 265 -6.34 7.41 -4.62
N PRO A 266 -5.33 6.81 -3.95
CA PRO A 266 -3.95 7.25 -4.06
C PRO A 266 -3.39 7.24 -5.49
N MET A 267 -3.86 6.33 -6.35
CA MET A 267 -3.49 6.32 -7.78
C MET A 267 -4.12 7.50 -8.50
N ALA A 268 -5.44 7.70 -8.40
CA ALA A 268 -6.15 8.78 -9.10
C ALA A 268 -5.63 10.17 -8.69
N THR A 269 -5.31 10.36 -7.41
CA THR A 269 -4.71 11.60 -6.90
C THR A 269 -3.25 11.81 -7.34
N GLY A 270 -2.63 10.81 -7.97
CA GLY A 270 -1.24 10.85 -8.40
C GLY A 270 -0.23 10.67 -7.25
N PHE A 271 -0.68 10.23 -6.09
CA PHE A 271 0.15 10.09 -4.90
C PHE A 271 1.12 8.91 -4.98
N THR A 272 0.74 7.85 -5.69
CA THR A 272 1.58 6.66 -5.85
C THR A 272 1.28 5.91 -7.15
N HIS A 273 2.29 5.18 -7.61
CA HIS A 273 2.23 4.17 -8.66
C HIS A 273 3.04 2.95 -8.22
N HIS A 274 2.88 1.85 -8.94
CA HIS A 274 3.54 0.58 -8.63
C HIS A 274 4.63 0.25 -9.65
N ILE A 275 5.72 -0.34 -9.18
CA ILE A 275 6.78 -0.92 -9.99
C ILE A 275 6.79 -2.42 -9.75
N SER A 276 6.55 -3.21 -10.79
CA SER A 276 6.49 -4.67 -10.72
C SER A 276 7.89 -5.30 -10.55
N PRO A 277 7.99 -6.61 -10.20
CA PRO A 277 9.27 -7.32 -10.14
C PRO A 277 10.04 -7.34 -11.47
N TRP A 278 9.35 -7.16 -12.60
CA TRP A 278 9.93 -7.07 -13.95
C TRP A 278 10.29 -5.64 -14.36
N GLY A 279 10.04 -4.66 -13.49
CA GLY A 279 10.30 -3.25 -13.74
C GLY A 279 9.22 -2.54 -14.56
N ASP A 280 8.05 -3.17 -14.77
CA ASP A 280 6.89 -2.51 -15.37
C ASP A 280 6.34 -1.43 -14.41
N ILE A 281 5.96 -0.27 -14.94
CA ILE A 281 5.30 0.79 -14.17
C ILE A 281 3.79 0.67 -14.37
N GLU A 282 3.11 0.35 -13.28
CA GLU A 282 1.68 0.04 -13.23
C GLU A 282 0.90 1.14 -12.51
N PRO A 283 -0.38 1.39 -12.86
CA PRO A 283 -1.20 2.39 -12.18
C PRO A 283 -1.28 2.16 -10.67
N CYS A 284 -1.47 0.92 -10.24
CA CYS A 284 -1.71 0.49 -8.85
C CYS A 284 -1.27 -0.98 -8.70
N PRO A 285 -0.86 -1.46 -7.51
CA PRO A 285 -0.40 -2.85 -7.36
C PRO A 285 -1.38 -3.93 -7.86
N VAL A 286 -2.70 -3.67 -7.79
CA VAL A 286 -3.74 -4.61 -8.24
C VAL A 286 -4.16 -4.43 -9.71
N ILE A 287 -3.56 -3.47 -10.43
CA ILE A 287 -3.83 -3.22 -11.85
C ILE A 287 -2.56 -3.58 -12.63
N GLN A 288 -2.47 -4.84 -13.03
CA GLN A 288 -1.26 -5.44 -13.60
C GLN A 288 -1.20 -5.29 -15.13
N PHE A 289 -1.25 -4.03 -15.58
CA PHE A 289 -1.05 -3.63 -16.96
C PHE A 289 -0.07 -2.46 -17.05
N SER A 290 0.73 -2.43 -18.11
CA SER A 290 1.77 -1.40 -18.28
C SER A 290 1.95 -0.96 -19.73
N LYS A 291 2.47 0.27 -19.89
CA LYS A 291 3.09 0.78 -21.12
C LYS A 291 4.54 1.23 -20.90
N ASP A 292 4.92 1.41 -19.66
CA ASP A 292 6.16 2.06 -19.25
C ASP A 292 6.98 1.14 -18.36
N SER A 293 8.30 1.37 -18.31
CA SER A 293 9.22 0.55 -17.52
C SER A 293 10.36 1.38 -16.95
N ILE A 294 10.92 0.95 -15.83
CA ILE A 294 12.17 1.49 -15.26
C ILE A 294 13.42 1.09 -16.07
N HIS A 295 13.26 0.21 -17.06
CA HIS A 295 14.29 -0.18 -18.02
C HIS A 295 14.33 0.71 -19.26
N ASP A 296 13.43 1.70 -19.36
CA ASP A 296 13.46 2.72 -20.41
C ASP A 296 14.80 3.48 -20.39
N GLU A 297 15.29 3.87 -21.56
CA GLU A 297 16.52 4.65 -21.71
C GLU A 297 16.32 6.12 -21.27
N ARG A 298 15.08 6.61 -21.34
CA ARG A 298 14.71 7.93 -20.86
C ARG A 298 14.85 8.02 -19.33
N PRO A 299 15.20 9.19 -18.78
CA PRO A 299 15.11 9.42 -17.35
C PRO A 299 13.71 9.09 -16.80
N LEU A 300 13.61 8.48 -15.62
CA LEU A 300 12.35 8.10 -14.97
C LEU A 300 11.37 9.27 -14.83
N ARG A 301 11.88 10.51 -14.71
CA ARG A 301 11.06 11.72 -14.75
C ARG A 301 10.26 11.80 -16.05
N GLU A 302 10.90 11.62 -17.19
CA GLU A 302 10.28 11.73 -18.51
C GLU A 302 9.29 10.59 -18.72
N VAL A 303 9.68 9.36 -18.34
CA VAL A 303 8.78 8.19 -18.37
C VAL A 303 7.45 8.49 -17.65
N PHE A 304 7.49 9.05 -16.43
CA PHE A 304 6.26 9.42 -15.72
C PHE A 304 5.50 10.61 -16.32
N ASN A 305 6.19 11.62 -16.86
CA ASN A 305 5.52 12.81 -17.42
C ASN A 305 4.84 12.49 -18.76
N ASP A 306 5.48 11.66 -19.57
CA ASP A 306 5.07 11.40 -20.95
C ASP A 306 4.12 10.21 -21.07
N SER A 307 3.94 9.43 -19.99
CA SER A 307 3.02 8.29 -19.97
C SER A 307 1.56 8.74 -20.11
N GLU A 308 1.01 8.56 -21.29
CA GLU A 308 -0.41 8.76 -21.57
C GLU A 308 -1.27 7.75 -20.84
N PHE A 309 -0.80 6.50 -20.75
CA PHE A 309 -1.50 5.42 -20.08
C PHE A 309 -1.73 5.71 -18.59
N LEU A 310 -0.68 6.10 -17.87
CA LEU A 310 -0.80 6.45 -16.45
C LEU A 310 -1.66 7.71 -16.27
N ARG A 311 -1.55 8.69 -17.17
CA ARG A 311 -2.37 9.92 -17.11
C ARG A 311 -3.85 9.61 -17.30
N ASP A 312 -4.21 8.89 -18.35
CA ASP A 312 -5.58 8.53 -18.66
C ASP A 312 -6.19 7.67 -17.55
N PHE A 313 -5.43 6.73 -16.97
CA PHE A 313 -5.89 5.96 -15.80
C PHE A 313 -6.23 6.86 -14.60
N ARG A 314 -5.41 7.87 -14.31
CA ARG A 314 -5.68 8.81 -13.21
C ARG A 314 -6.92 9.65 -13.47
N GLU A 315 -7.04 10.19 -14.68
CA GLU A 315 -8.17 11.05 -15.07
C GLU A 315 -9.47 10.26 -15.11
N ALA A 316 -9.48 9.11 -15.80
CA ALA A 316 -10.66 8.25 -15.87
C ALA A 316 -11.10 7.73 -14.50
N ALA A 317 -10.16 7.32 -13.63
CA ALA A 317 -10.50 6.94 -12.26
C ALA A 317 -11.13 8.12 -11.50
N ALA A 318 -10.52 9.31 -11.58
CA ALA A 318 -11.02 10.51 -10.93
C ALA A 318 -12.40 10.95 -11.42
N THR A 319 -12.72 10.68 -12.69
CA THR A 319 -14.02 11.03 -13.30
C THR A 319 -15.13 10.07 -12.90
N HIS A 320 -14.87 8.77 -12.83
CA HIS A 320 -15.92 7.78 -12.66
C HIS A 320 -16.15 7.33 -11.22
N THR A 321 -15.19 7.53 -10.30
CA THR A 321 -15.34 7.10 -8.91
C THR A 321 -14.37 7.82 -7.95
N ARG A 322 -14.82 8.10 -6.72
CA ARG A 322 -13.91 8.46 -5.62
C ARG A 322 -13.30 7.24 -4.89
N GLY A 323 -13.78 6.06 -5.25
CA GLY A 323 -13.46 4.76 -4.69
C GLY A 323 -12.34 4.03 -5.43
N CYS A 324 -12.43 2.70 -5.48
CA CYS A 324 -11.51 1.85 -6.20
C CYS A 324 -12.04 1.55 -7.60
N ILE A 325 -11.40 2.07 -8.64
CA ILE A 325 -11.81 1.83 -10.04
C ILE A 325 -11.85 0.34 -10.38
N ALA A 326 -10.96 -0.49 -9.82
CA ALA A 326 -10.96 -1.93 -10.05
C ALA A 326 -12.21 -2.63 -9.50
N LEU A 327 -12.77 -2.15 -8.40
CA LEU A 327 -13.98 -2.73 -7.83
C LEU A 327 -15.23 -2.13 -8.50
N GLU A 328 -15.25 -0.83 -8.73
CA GLU A 328 -16.49 -0.16 -9.15
C GLU A 328 -16.67 -0.11 -10.67
N ARG A 329 -15.58 0.05 -11.43
CA ARG A 329 -15.59 0.28 -12.88
C ARG A 329 -14.53 -0.55 -13.62
N PRO A 330 -14.58 -1.90 -13.53
CA PRO A 330 -13.71 -2.76 -14.33
C PRO A 330 -13.92 -2.56 -15.84
N ASP A 331 -15.12 -2.15 -16.26
CA ASP A 331 -15.45 -1.75 -17.63
C ASP A 331 -14.54 -0.62 -18.14
N VAL A 332 -14.37 0.45 -17.36
CA VAL A 332 -13.50 1.59 -17.72
C VAL A 332 -12.03 1.17 -17.75
N MET A 333 -11.61 0.29 -16.84
CA MET A 333 -10.25 -0.25 -16.87
C MET A 333 -9.99 -1.01 -18.16
N LYS A 334 -10.93 -1.84 -18.60
CA LYS A 334 -10.85 -2.60 -19.84
C LYS A 334 -10.69 -1.68 -21.05
N GLU A 335 -11.55 -0.66 -21.16
CA GLU A 335 -11.48 0.34 -22.22
C GLU A 335 -10.11 1.03 -22.29
N LEU A 336 -9.52 1.38 -21.15
CA LEU A 336 -8.20 2.00 -21.09
C LEU A 336 -7.07 1.05 -21.51
N VAL A 337 -7.12 -0.21 -21.06
CA VAL A 337 -6.15 -1.24 -21.44
C VAL A 337 -6.19 -1.47 -22.95
N GLU A 338 -7.39 -1.58 -23.53
CA GLU A 338 -7.58 -1.76 -24.98
C GLU A 338 -7.14 -0.51 -25.77
N LYS A 339 -7.59 0.68 -25.35
CA LYS A 339 -7.26 1.98 -25.99
C LYS A 339 -5.75 2.16 -26.13
N HIS A 340 -4.99 1.84 -25.08
CA HIS A 340 -3.54 2.02 -25.06
C HIS A 340 -2.77 0.80 -25.59
N THR A 341 -3.45 -0.30 -25.91
CA THR A 341 -2.82 -1.60 -26.19
C THR A 341 -1.80 -1.93 -25.09
N ALA A 342 -2.28 -1.89 -23.84
CA ALA A 342 -1.44 -2.10 -22.68
C ALA A 342 -1.00 -3.55 -22.57
N LYS A 343 0.26 -3.74 -22.18
CA LYS A 343 0.85 -5.06 -21.96
C LYS A 343 0.28 -5.63 -20.66
N ASP A 344 -0.07 -6.91 -20.66
CA ASP A 344 -0.24 -7.70 -19.44
C ASP A 344 1.13 -7.87 -18.76
N SER A 345 1.31 -7.25 -17.59
CA SER A 345 2.57 -7.25 -16.84
C SER A 345 2.70 -8.44 -15.89
N THR A 346 1.72 -9.35 -15.86
CA THR A 346 1.76 -10.57 -15.07
C THR A 346 2.62 -11.63 -15.74
N ALA A 347 3.17 -12.55 -14.95
CA ALA A 347 3.87 -13.72 -15.48
C ALA A 347 2.93 -14.78 -16.07
N ARG A 348 1.68 -14.78 -15.62
CA ARG A 348 0.65 -15.75 -16.00
C ARG A 348 -0.02 -15.43 -17.34
N HIS A 349 0.05 -14.18 -17.80
CA HIS A 349 -0.54 -13.71 -19.06
C HIS A 349 -2.06 -13.93 -19.15
N THR A 350 -2.76 -13.80 -18.03
CA THR A 350 -4.21 -13.96 -17.91
C THR A 350 -4.93 -12.72 -17.38
N ALA A 351 -4.25 -11.58 -17.24
CA ALA A 351 -4.81 -10.40 -16.59
C ALA A 351 -6.04 -9.85 -17.33
N MET A 352 -6.09 -9.95 -18.66
CA MET A 352 -7.25 -9.53 -19.46
C MET A 352 -8.46 -10.45 -19.23
N ASP A 353 -8.25 -11.77 -19.22
CA ASP A 353 -9.31 -12.74 -18.94
C ASP A 353 -9.84 -12.59 -17.50
N GLU A 354 -8.95 -12.24 -16.56
CA GLU A 354 -9.32 -11.94 -15.17
C GLU A 354 -10.18 -10.68 -15.10
N LEU A 355 -9.76 -9.60 -15.78
CA LEU A 355 -10.51 -8.36 -15.86
C LEU A 355 -11.90 -8.57 -16.49
N ASP A 356 -11.99 -9.40 -17.53
CA ASP A 356 -13.25 -9.74 -18.20
C ASP A 356 -14.24 -10.50 -17.31
N ARG A 357 -13.74 -11.20 -16.30
CA ARG A 357 -14.56 -11.93 -15.32
C ARG A 357 -14.91 -11.10 -14.10
N MET A 358 -14.26 -9.94 -13.91
CA MET A 358 -14.51 -9.09 -12.75
C MET A 358 -15.96 -8.61 -12.74
N THR A 359 -16.57 -8.71 -11.57
CA THR A 359 -17.89 -8.14 -11.30
C THR A 359 -17.74 -6.84 -10.54
N THR A 360 -18.66 -5.91 -10.78
CA THR A 360 -18.73 -4.65 -10.02
C THR A 360 -19.02 -4.94 -8.56
N ARG A 361 -18.26 -4.30 -7.66
CA ARG A 361 -18.34 -4.49 -6.21
C ARG A 361 -18.22 -3.15 -5.47
N PRO A 362 -18.80 -3.06 -4.27
CA PRO A 362 -18.61 -1.88 -3.44
C PRO A 362 -17.16 -1.63 -3.03
N SER A 363 -16.79 -0.35 -2.97
CA SER A 363 -15.49 0.09 -2.47
C SER A 363 -15.63 1.11 -1.34
N GLN A 364 -14.53 1.79 -1.00
CA GLN A 364 -14.50 2.78 0.08
C GLN A 364 -15.41 3.99 -0.16
N TYR A 365 -15.86 4.24 -1.40
CA TYR A 365 -16.77 5.33 -1.73
C TYR A 365 -18.22 4.92 -1.50
N ASN A 366 -18.86 5.59 -0.55
CA ASN A 366 -20.24 5.36 -0.16
C ASN A 366 -20.88 6.74 0.14
N PRO A 367 -21.47 7.40 -0.88
CA PRO A 367 -22.02 8.74 -0.75
C PRO A 367 -23.03 8.84 0.39
N GLY A 368 -22.90 9.86 1.24
CA GLY A 368 -23.77 10.10 2.40
C GLY A 368 -23.44 9.27 3.64
N SER A 369 -22.36 8.48 3.59
CA SER A 369 -21.84 7.69 4.72
C SER A 369 -20.44 8.13 5.16
N GLU A 370 -20.05 9.38 4.86
CA GLU A 370 -18.74 9.93 5.18
C GLU A 370 -18.51 9.97 6.69
N ILE A 371 -17.30 9.57 7.11
CA ILE A 371 -16.89 9.56 8.51
C ILE A 371 -15.64 10.44 8.66
N PRO A 372 -15.79 11.68 9.17
CA PRO A 372 -14.68 12.61 9.32
C PRO A 372 -13.71 12.15 10.41
N GLU A 373 -12.47 12.63 10.31
CA GLU A 373 -11.47 12.38 11.34
C GLU A 373 -11.83 13.08 12.67
N LYS A 374 -11.85 12.29 13.75
CA LYS A 374 -12.05 12.81 15.12
C LYS A 374 -10.78 13.41 15.73
N SER A 375 -9.61 12.90 15.32
CA SER A 375 -8.32 13.35 15.86
C SER A 375 -7.78 14.58 15.13
N TRP A 376 -7.50 15.66 15.87
CA TRP A 376 -6.94 16.90 15.33
C TRP A 376 -5.60 16.66 14.60
N ALA A 377 -4.75 15.77 15.14
CA ALA A 377 -3.45 15.46 14.55
C ALA A 377 -3.61 14.77 13.19
N TYR A 378 -4.57 13.84 13.08
CA TYR A 378 -4.87 13.18 11.80
C TYR A 378 -5.55 14.12 10.80
N ARG A 379 -6.42 15.03 11.25
CA ARG A 379 -6.99 16.07 10.37
C ARG A 379 -5.88 16.90 9.71
N ILE A 380 -4.90 17.34 10.49
CA ILE A 380 -3.76 18.10 9.95
C ILE A 380 -2.91 17.22 9.02
N ALA A 381 -2.56 16.01 9.45
CA ALA A 381 -1.74 15.09 8.65
C ALA A 381 -2.39 14.78 7.29
N LYS A 382 -3.70 14.48 7.27
CA LYS A 382 -4.44 14.21 6.04
C LYS A 382 -4.55 15.44 5.13
N LYS A 383 -4.83 16.63 5.67
CA LYS A 383 -4.80 17.89 4.87
C LYS A 383 -3.43 18.15 4.23
N MET A 384 -2.35 17.73 4.89
CA MET A 384 -1.00 17.91 4.37
C MET A 384 -0.61 16.86 3.32
N ALA A 385 -0.90 15.59 3.56
CA ALA A 385 -0.32 14.44 2.83
C ALA A 385 -1.32 13.45 2.21
N PHE A 386 -2.59 13.46 2.60
CA PHE A 386 -3.63 12.55 2.10
C PHE A 386 -4.91 13.34 1.81
N HIS A 387 -4.80 14.30 0.90
CA HIS A 387 -5.91 15.13 0.43
C HIS A 387 -5.98 14.99 -1.09
N GLU A 388 -7.15 15.16 -1.69
CA GLU A 388 -7.40 14.94 -3.12
C GLU A 388 -6.64 15.85 -4.10
N TYR A 389 -5.86 16.82 -3.61
CA TYR A 389 -5.13 17.81 -4.42
C TYR A 389 -5.96 18.55 -5.49
N GLY A 390 -7.29 18.63 -5.31
CA GLY A 390 -8.22 19.23 -6.28
C GLY A 390 -8.55 18.32 -7.48
N VAL A 391 -8.07 17.07 -7.47
CA VAL A 391 -8.28 16.12 -8.57
C VAL A 391 -9.76 15.80 -8.74
N TYR A 392 -10.48 15.46 -7.67
CA TYR A 392 -11.90 15.17 -7.76
C TYR A 392 -12.74 16.44 -7.91
N THR A 393 -12.41 17.54 -7.23
CA THR A 393 -13.08 18.83 -7.45
C THR A 393 -13.07 19.25 -8.93
N LYS A 394 -12.02 18.90 -9.69
CA LYS A 394 -11.89 19.22 -11.12
C LYS A 394 -12.56 18.19 -12.03
N ASN A 395 -12.43 16.90 -11.71
CA ASN A 395 -12.68 15.83 -12.67
C ASN A 395 -13.88 14.93 -12.32
N PHE A 396 -14.28 14.86 -11.05
CA PHE A 396 -15.31 13.92 -10.60
C PHE A 396 -16.68 14.34 -11.11
N ASP A 397 -17.40 13.37 -11.67
CA ASP A 397 -18.75 13.55 -12.18
C ASP A 397 -19.64 12.48 -11.56
N ALA A 398 -20.61 12.91 -10.76
CA ALA A 398 -21.53 12.01 -10.07
C ALA A 398 -22.42 11.23 -11.04
N ASP A 399 -22.69 11.77 -12.24
CA ASP A 399 -23.50 11.09 -13.27
C ASP A 399 -22.74 9.92 -13.91
N ASN A 400 -21.41 9.94 -13.83
CA ASN A 400 -20.54 8.87 -14.32
C ASN A 400 -20.32 7.75 -13.29
N TRP A 401 -20.70 7.99 -12.03
CA TRP A 401 -20.62 6.96 -10.99
C TRP A 401 -21.83 6.02 -11.08
N LYS A 402 -21.56 4.72 -10.96
CA LYS A 402 -22.60 3.67 -10.97
C LYS A 402 -22.73 3.10 -9.57
N GLU A 403 -23.96 2.97 -9.09
CA GLU A 403 -24.23 2.32 -7.82
C GLU A 403 -23.75 0.87 -7.85
N THR A 404 -23.04 0.46 -6.79
CA THR A 404 -22.40 -0.85 -6.70
C THR A 404 -23.04 -1.75 -5.65
N ARG A 405 -24.06 -1.25 -4.94
CA ARG A 405 -24.91 -2.05 -4.06
C ARG A 405 -25.68 -3.05 -4.92
N GLU A 406 -25.57 -4.33 -4.59
CA GLU A 406 -26.63 -5.27 -4.95
C GLU A 406 -27.91 -4.75 -4.28
N GLU A 407 -28.99 -4.53 -5.05
CA GLU A 407 -30.28 -4.26 -4.44
C GLU A 407 -30.62 -5.42 -3.48
N PRO A 408 -31.12 -5.12 -2.27
CA PRO A 408 -31.31 -6.11 -1.21
C PRO A 408 -32.27 -7.25 -1.55
#